data_AF-A0A371FXP8-F1
#
_entry.id   AF-A0A371FXP8-F1
#
_cell.length_a   1.000
_cell.length_b   1.000
_cell.length_c   1.000
_cell.angle_alpha   90.00
_cell.angle_beta   90.00
_cell.angle_gamma   90.00
#
_symmetry.space_group_name_H-M   'P 1'
#
loop_
_entity.id
_entity.type
_entity.pdbx_description
1 polymer ?
#
loop_
_entity_poly.entity_id
_entity_poly.type
_entity_poly.pdbx_seq_one_letter_code
_entity_poly.pdbx_strand_id
1 'polypeptide(L)'
;MGRWVTQAQIWRFVCLTSSVIGLICYGLSSSFILLFGNWNLLKILSYSVFSFAICLAVWFAKVCQHSHSMNLICKAHLSVMVLTVTSVYSFFYDKQVNTKPDAFSLISCASFAIMSLSLSTQIHLGFEVDLLYFFLGCFILQLMKIKLLLAIVGASFSYSLVILRSSLKLESSDYALDQVVIDSLQVQPNPGTDISLFMPHSGQSHMQTLLKYNLVACAQAIADSDLLAAEIFIVQLREVVSVSGVPMQRLGAYMMEGLVARLENSGSKIYKALKCYQATKVGGISYMHMLHQICLNFKFGYMCANGAIAQAMKGEDKIHIIDFQIGEGSQWLTLIQDFAARPGGPPHIRITGIDDSKSADALQMVGNKLSKLAEDFKVPFEFHAAPVSACDVELENLGVRSGEALAVNFAFMLHHIPDESVSTQNHRDRLLRLVKSLSPKVVTLVEQESNTNTAPFFSRFLETLDYYTAMFESIDVTLPRNQKERISIEQHCLARDIVNIIACEGAERVERHELFGKWRSRFSMAGFTPYPLSSLLNDDIKHLLKNYSASYRVQERDGAVYMDWKNRALVASSAWK
;
A
#
# COMPACT_ATOMS: atom_id res chain seq x y z
N MET A 1 -5.47 -11.81 32.57
CA MET A 1 -6.14 -13.09 32.25
C MET A 1 -5.06 -14.18 32.24
N GLY A 2 -5.31 -15.40 32.74
CA GLY A 2 -4.24 -16.41 32.85
C GLY A 2 -3.71 -16.85 31.48
N ARG A 3 -2.38 -17.09 31.37
CA ARG A 3 -1.62 -17.55 30.18
C ARG A 3 -2.20 -18.75 29.41
N TRP A 4 -3.23 -19.40 29.93
CA TRP A 4 -3.91 -20.53 29.32
C TRP A 4 -4.99 -20.09 28.32
N VAL A 5 -5.64 -18.95 28.54
CA VAL A 5 -6.76 -18.48 27.71
C VAL A 5 -6.30 -18.13 26.28
N THR A 6 -5.01 -17.93 26.04
CA THR A 6 -4.44 -17.64 24.71
C THR A 6 -4.04 -18.88 23.92
N GLN A 7 -4.08 -20.08 24.51
CA GLN A 7 -3.64 -21.28 23.80
C GLN A 7 -4.62 -21.64 22.68
N ALA A 8 -4.12 -21.75 21.45
CA ALA A 8 -4.92 -22.11 20.28
C ALA A 8 -5.63 -23.47 20.43
N GLN A 9 -5.08 -24.39 21.23
CA GLN A 9 -5.71 -25.67 21.55
C GLN A 9 -6.98 -25.50 22.37
N ILE A 10 -7.01 -24.53 23.29
CA ILE A 10 -8.18 -24.23 24.12
C ILE A 10 -9.29 -23.65 23.24
N TRP A 11 -9.00 -22.68 22.36
CA TRP A 11 -10.01 -22.13 21.46
C TRP A 11 -10.57 -23.15 20.47
N ARG A 12 -9.74 -24.08 19.98
CA ARG A 12 -10.22 -25.21 19.16
C ARG A 12 -11.20 -26.09 19.94
N PHE A 13 -10.85 -26.42 21.18
CA PHE A 13 -11.72 -27.21 22.04
C PHE A 13 -13.04 -26.48 22.35
N VAL A 14 -12.97 -25.19 22.70
CA VAL A 14 -14.15 -24.35 22.93
C VAL A 14 -15.01 -24.23 21.67
N CYS A 15 -14.40 -24.05 20.49
CA CYS A 15 -15.11 -24.00 19.21
C CYS A 15 -15.83 -25.31 18.91
N LEU A 16 -15.14 -26.46 19.03
CA LEU A 16 -15.76 -27.77 18.78
C LEU A 16 -16.91 -28.05 19.76
N THR A 17 -16.67 -27.87 21.06
CA THR A 17 -17.68 -28.14 22.10
C THR A 17 -18.92 -27.27 21.93
N SER A 18 -18.73 -25.97 21.66
CA SER A 18 -19.84 -25.06 21.39
C SER A 18 -20.56 -25.36 20.07
N SER A 19 -19.86 -25.82 19.01
CA SER A 19 -20.51 -26.32 17.79
C SER A 19 -21.40 -27.53 18.06
N VAL A 20 -20.89 -28.53 18.80
CA VAL A 20 -21.63 -29.76 19.11
C VAL A 20 -22.87 -29.44 19.93
N ILE A 21 -22.73 -28.63 21.00
CA ILE A 21 -23.87 -28.20 21.82
C ILE A 21 -24.86 -27.39 20.98
N GLY A 22 -24.37 -26.45 20.18
CA GLY A 22 -25.20 -25.60 19.33
C GLY A 22 -26.04 -26.40 18.33
N LEU A 23 -25.44 -27.40 17.67
CA LEU A 23 -26.10 -28.27 16.69
C LEU A 23 -27.10 -29.23 17.36
N ILE A 24 -26.73 -29.88 18.47
CA ILE A 24 -27.66 -30.77 19.18
C ILE A 24 -28.87 -29.98 19.69
N CYS A 25 -28.64 -28.83 20.34
CA CYS A 25 -29.72 -27.99 20.83
C CYS A 25 -30.55 -27.41 19.68
N TYR A 26 -29.92 -27.04 18.55
CA TYR A 26 -30.67 -26.59 17.39
C TYR A 26 -31.60 -27.69 16.85
N GLY A 27 -31.12 -28.92 16.65
CA GLY A 27 -31.94 -30.03 16.17
C GLY A 27 -33.12 -30.40 17.08
N LEU A 28 -33.00 -30.13 18.39
CA LEU A 28 -34.06 -30.34 19.37
C LEU A 28 -34.98 -29.12 19.57
N SER A 29 -34.64 -27.99 18.95
CA SER A 29 -35.34 -26.72 19.14
C SER A 29 -36.66 -26.63 18.38
N SER A 30 -37.57 -25.79 18.89
CA SER A 30 -38.80 -25.46 18.16
C SER A 30 -38.49 -24.71 16.85
N SER A 31 -37.39 -23.95 16.79
CA SER A 31 -36.94 -23.27 15.57
C SER A 31 -36.60 -24.25 14.45
N PHE A 32 -35.94 -25.38 14.76
CA PHE A 32 -35.64 -26.41 13.76
C PHE A 32 -36.91 -27.10 13.25
N ILE A 33 -37.81 -27.49 14.16
CA ILE A 33 -39.08 -28.14 13.77
C ILE A 33 -39.93 -27.19 12.92
N LEU A 34 -39.87 -25.88 13.16
CA LEU A 34 -40.59 -24.89 12.36
C LEU A 34 -39.98 -24.71 10.96
N LEU A 35 -38.66 -24.65 10.85
CA LEU A 35 -37.96 -24.46 9.58
C LEU A 35 -37.97 -25.72 8.69
N PHE A 36 -37.79 -26.89 9.30
CA PHE A 36 -37.57 -28.14 8.59
C PHE A 36 -38.71 -29.16 8.78
N GLY A 37 -39.70 -28.88 9.61
CA GLY A 37 -40.78 -29.81 9.96
C GLY A 37 -40.34 -30.93 10.91
N ASN A 38 -41.26 -31.83 11.24
CA ASN A 38 -40.98 -32.98 12.10
C ASN A 38 -39.88 -33.91 11.53
N TRP A 39 -39.14 -34.55 12.43
CA TRP A 39 -38.09 -35.50 12.10
C TRP A 39 -38.62 -36.70 11.30
N ASN A 40 -37.86 -37.07 10.28
CA ASN A 40 -37.98 -38.35 9.59
C ASN A 40 -36.57 -38.92 9.37
N LEU A 41 -36.46 -40.19 8.99
CA LEU A 41 -35.17 -40.87 8.86
C LEU A 41 -34.20 -40.12 7.92
N LEU A 42 -34.71 -39.59 6.80
CA LEU A 42 -33.91 -38.83 5.84
C LEU A 42 -33.36 -37.54 6.46
N LYS A 43 -34.19 -36.77 7.17
CA LYS A 43 -33.76 -35.54 7.86
C LYS A 43 -32.74 -35.83 8.95
N ILE A 44 -32.94 -36.89 9.73
CA ILE A 44 -31.98 -37.32 10.77
C ILE A 44 -30.63 -37.61 10.13
N LEU A 45 -30.61 -38.37 9.04
CA LEU A 45 -29.39 -38.72 8.34
C LEU A 45 -28.71 -37.48 7.73
N SER A 46 -29.47 -36.65 7.01
CA SER A 46 -28.96 -35.41 6.40
C SER A 46 -28.42 -34.43 7.44
N TYR A 47 -29.13 -34.24 8.56
CA TYR A 47 -28.70 -33.34 9.62
C TYR A 47 -27.49 -33.87 10.37
N SER A 48 -27.39 -35.20 10.56
CA SER A 48 -26.22 -35.83 11.19
C SER A 48 -24.98 -35.67 10.31
N VAL A 49 -25.10 -35.90 9.00
CA VAL A 49 -24.00 -35.69 8.05
C VAL A 49 -23.56 -34.22 8.00
N PHE A 50 -24.51 -33.29 7.94
CA PHE A 50 -24.24 -31.85 7.95
C PHE A 50 -23.55 -31.41 9.24
N SER A 51 -24.06 -31.85 10.40
CA SER A 51 -23.50 -31.54 11.70
C SER A 51 -22.09 -32.09 11.85
N PHE A 52 -21.87 -33.34 11.40
CA PHE A 52 -20.54 -33.96 11.38
C PHE A 52 -19.57 -33.18 10.49
N ALA A 53 -20.00 -32.74 9.30
CA ALA A 53 -19.18 -31.94 8.40
C ALA A 53 -18.80 -30.58 9.01
N ILE A 54 -19.73 -29.89 9.70
CA ILE A 54 -19.42 -28.64 10.41
C ILE A 54 -18.42 -28.89 11.53
N CYS A 55 -18.63 -29.91 12.37
CA CYS A 55 -17.71 -30.23 13.45
C CYS A 55 -16.30 -30.58 12.92
N LEU A 56 -16.23 -31.29 11.79
CA LEU A 56 -14.97 -31.62 11.12
C LEU A 56 -14.30 -30.35 10.57
N ALA A 57 -15.05 -29.46 9.90
CA ALA A 57 -14.54 -28.21 9.36
C ALA A 57 -14.00 -27.29 10.46
N VAL A 58 -14.73 -27.18 11.58
CA VAL A 58 -14.31 -26.40 12.76
C VAL A 58 -13.04 -27.00 13.39
N TRP A 59 -12.95 -28.33 13.51
CA TRP A 59 -11.78 -29.00 14.07
C TRP A 59 -10.51 -28.79 13.24
N PHE A 60 -10.62 -28.79 11.90
CA PHE A 60 -9.50 -28.66 10.97
C PHE A 60 -9.24 -27.23 10.45
N ALA A 61 -9.97 -26.22 10.93
CA ALA A 61 -9.96 -24.85 10.40
C ALA A 61 -8.57 -24.20 10.26
N LYS A 62 -7.59 -24.58 11.10
CA LYS A 62 -6.21 -24.04 11.07
C LYS A 62 -5.32 -24.67 9.99
N VAL A 63 -5.65 -25.84 9.43
CA VAL A 63 -4.88 -26.47 8.33
C VAL A 63 -5.00 -25.68 7.02
N CYS A 64 -6.01 -24.82 6.88
CA CYS A 64 -6.19 -23.97 5.69
C CYS A 64 -5.35 -22.69 5.67
N GLN A 65 -4.66 -22.31 6.75
CA GLN A 65 -3.78 -21.12 6.75
C GLN A 65 -2.48 -21.31 5.95
N HIS A 66 -2.05 -22.56 5.72
CA HIS A 66 -0.87 -22.85 4.90
C HIS A 66 -1.14 -22.88 3.38
N SER A 67 -2.41 -22.74 2.97
CA SER A 67 -2.75 -22.48 1.58
C SER A 67 -2.82 -20.97 1.40
N HIS A 68 -1.71 -20.36 0.96
CA HIS A 68 -1.60 -18.95 0.57
C HIS A 68 -2.50 -18.57 -0.64
N SER A 69 -3.52 -19.37 -0.96
CA SER A 69 -4.31 -19.34 -2.20
C SER A 69 -5.81 -19.55 -1.93
N MET A 70 -6.38 -18.87 -0.94
CA MET A 70 -7.84 -18.64 -0.94
C MET A 70 -8.13 -17.34 -1.67
N ASN A 71 -8.57 -17.47 -2.92
CA ASN A 71 -8.93 -16.36 -3.81
C ASN A 71 -9.94 -15.41 -3.12
N LEU A 72 -9.78 -14.09 -3.27
CA LEU A 72 -10.69 -13.06 -2.77
C LEU A 72 -12.16 -13.33 -3.17
N ILE A 73 -12.36 -13.90 -4.37
CA ILE A 73 -13.65 -14.33 -4.89
C ILE A 73 -14.29 -15.42 -3.99
N CYS A 74 -13.50 -16.39 -3.52
CA CYS A 74 -13.99 -17.45 -2.64
C CYS A 74 -14.42 -16.90 -1.28
N LYS A 75 -13.68 -15.92 -0.73
CA LYS A 75 -14.06 -15.22 0.50
C LYS A 75 -15.38 -14.46 0.32
N ALA A 76 -15.53 -13.72 -0.79
CA ALA A 76 -16.75 -13.00 -1.11
C ALA A 76 -17.96 -13.96 -1.25
N HIS A 77 -17.81 -15.09 -1.97
CA HIS A 77 -18.87 -16.09 -2.07
C HIS A 77 -19.26 -16.68 -0.72
N LEU A 78 -18.29 -16.96 0.14
CA LEU A 78 -18.55 -17.50 1.47
C LEU A 78 -19.30 -16.49 2.35
N SER A 79 -18.90 -15.21 2.33
CA SER A 79 -19.61 -14.15 3.04
C SER A 79 -21.04 -13.93 2.52
N VAL A 80 -21.25 -13.95 1.20
CA VAL A 80 -22.59 -13.85 0.59
C VAL A 80 -23.45 -15.07 0.96
N MET A 81 -22.88 -16.27 0.98
CA MET A 81 -23.57 -17.48 1.41
C MET A 81 -24.01 -17.36 2.89
N VAL A 82 -23.10 -16.92 3.77
CA VAL A 82 -23.41 -16.71 5.19
C VAL A 82 -24.51 -15.66 5.35
N LEU A 83 -24.42 -14.51 4.66
CA LEU A 83 -25.44 -13.46 4.67
C LEU A 83 -26.79 -13.97 4.17
N THR A 84 -26.80 -14.80 3.12
CA THR A 84 -28.04 -15.39 2.58
C THR A 84 -28.68 -16.32 3.59
N VAL A 85 -27.89 -17.20 4.23
CA VAL A 85 -28.38 -18.15 5.23
C VAL A 85 -28.92 -17.43 6.47
N THR A 86 -28.20 -16.43 7.00
CA THR A 86 -28.65 -15.66 8.16
C THR A 86 -29.89 -14.83 7.85
N SER A 87 -30.00 -14.29 6.62
CA SER A 87 -31.17 -13.54 6.17
C SER A 87 -32.41 -14.42 6.01
N VAL A 88 -32.26 -15.63 5.42
CA VAL A 88 -33.32 -16.63 5.33
C VAL A 88 -33.78 -17.06 6.73
N TYR A 89 -32.83 -17.33 7.64
CA TYR A 89 -33.14 -17.63 9.03
C TYR A 89 -33.94 -16.50 9.69
N SER A 90 -33.49 -15.25 9.58
CA SER A 90 -34.20 -14.08 10.13
C SER A 90 -35.62 -13.94 9.59
N PHE A 91 -35.83 -14.15 8.28
CA PHE A 91 -37.15 -14.07 7.67
C PHE A 91 -38.13 -15.10 8.24
N PHE A 92 -37.71 -16.34 8.41
CA PHE A 92 -38.55 -17.38 9.01
C PHE A 92 -38.74 -17.17 10.52
N TYR A 93 -37.73 -16.64 11.20
CA TYR A 93 -37.78 -16.32 12.61
C TYR A 93 -38.72 -15.14 12.92
N ASP A 94 -38.78 -14.13 12.05
CA ASP A 94 -39.68 -12.97 12.16
C ASP A 94 -41.15 -13.36 11.98
N LYS A 95 -41.45 -14.32 11.09
CA LYS A 95 -42.80 -14.89 10.95
C LYS A 95 -43.30 -15.62 12.20
N GLN A 96 -42.45 -15.85 13.19
CA GLN A 96 -42.76 -16.52 14.44
C GLN A 96 -43.08 -15.52 15.57
N VAL A 97 -44.14 -14.73 15.39
CA VAL A 97 -44.46 -13.57 16.27
C VAL A 97 -44.98 -13.97 17.66
N ASN A 98 -45.56 -15.18 17.85
CA ASN A 98 -46.36 -15.48 19.07
C ASN A 98 -45.99 -16.75 19.87
N THR A 99 -44.91 -17.47 19.58
CA THR A 99 -44.47 -18.61 20.39
C THR A 99 -43.36 -18.24 21.37
N LYS A 100 -43.50 -18.62 22.65
CA LYS A 100 -42.43 -18.51 23.64
C LYS A 100 -41.24 -19.35 23.18
N PRO A 101 -40.00 -18.80 23.20
CA PRO A 101 -38.83 -19.55 22.79
C PRO A 101 -38.55 -20.68 23.78
N ASP A 102 -38.18 -21.84 23.27
CA ASP A 102 -37.78 -22.98 24.08
C ASP A 102 -36.32 -22.87 24.53
N ALA A 103 -35.95 -23.60 25.59
CA ALA A 103 -34.61 -23.56 26.16
C ALA A 103 -33.53 -24.03 25.16
N PHE A 104 -33.85 -24.95 24.25
CA PHE A 104 -32.88 -25.45 23.28
C PHE A 104 -32.56 -24.40 22.21
N SER A 105 -33.55 -23.63 21.75
CA SER A 105 -33.33 -22.46 20.88
C SER A 105 -32.37 -21.44 21.52
N LEU A 106 -32.56 -21.17 22.81
CA LEU A 106 -31.76 -20.19 23.55
C LEU A 106 -30.31 -20.66 23.72
N ILE A 107 -30.14 -21.92 24.15
CA ILE A 107 -28.82 -22.55 24.31
C ILE A 107 -28.09 -22.64 22.97
N SER A 108 -28.82 -22.92 21.89
CA SER A 108 -28.27 -22.99 20.54
C SER A 108 -27.69 -21.65 20.09
N CYS A 109 -28.43 -20.53 20.27
CA CYS A 109 -27.94 -19.20 19.94
C CYS A 109 -26.69 -18.82 20.76
N ALA A 110 -26.70 -19.06 22.08
CA ALA A 110 -25.53 -18.80 22.92
C ALA A 110 -24.32 -19.63 22.50
N SER A 111 -24.53 -20.90 22.17
CA SER A 111 -23.47 -21.82 21.74
C SER A 111 -22.90 -21.43 20.39
N PHE A 112 -23.74 -21.04 19.42
CA PHE A 112 -23.24 -20.55 18.13
C PHE A 112 -22.53 -19.20 18.23
N ALA A 113 -22.91 -18.33 19.17
CA ALA A 113 -22.17 -17.10 19.45
C ALA A 113 -20.76 -17.42 19.99
N ILE A 114 -20.64 -18.34 20.96
CA ILE A 114 -19.35 -18.79 21.51
C ILE A 114 -18.51 -19.50 20.43
N MET A 115 -19.14 -20.31 19.58
CA MET A 115 -18.49 -20.93 18.43
C MET A 115 -17.92 -19.89 17.49
N SER A 116 -18.72 -18.87 17.12
CA SER A 116 -18.33 -17.81 16.19
C SER A 116 -17.20 -16.94 16.76
N LEU A 117 -17.25 -16.64 18.06
CA LEU A 117 -16.14 -16.01 18.79
C LEU A 117 -14.87 -16.85 18.67
N SER A 118 -14.96 -18.14 18.98
CA SER A 118 -13.83 -19.07 18.94
C SER A 118 -13.30 -19.31 17.52
N LEU A 119 -14.16 -19.20 16.52
CA LEU A 119 -13.81 -19.32 15.11
C LEU A 119 -13.08 -18.05 14.64
N SER A 120 -13.51 -16.88 15.10
CA SER A 120 -12.87 -15.59 14.80
C SER A 120 -11.43 -15.46 15.34
N THR A 121 -11.04 -16.30 16.31
CA THR A 121 -9.66 -16.39 16.82
C THR A 121 -8.82 -17.43 16.07
N GLN A 122 -9.44 -18.24 15.20
CA GLN A 122 -8.79 -19.35 14.49
C GLN A 122 -8.71 -19.14 12.97
N ILE A 123 -9.67 -18.43 12.38
CA ILE A 123 -9.74 -18.12 10.96
C ILE A 123 -10.04 -16.63 10.73
N HIS A 124 -9.49 -16.09 9.64
CA HIS A 124 -9.61 -14.68 9.23
C HIS A 124 -10.27 -14.57 7.85
N LEU A 125 -11.48 -15.14 7.71
CA LEU A 125 -12.25 -15.08 6.47
C LEU A 125 -13.21 -13.88 6.43
N GLY A 126 -13.46 -13.24 7.58
CA GLY A 126 -14.16 -11.96 7.73
C GLY A 126 -15.62 -12.09 8.17
N PHE A 127 -16.30 -13.20 7.83
CA PHE A 127 -17.71 -13.42 8.15
C PHE A 127 -17.96 -13.85 9.60
N GLU A 128 -16.93 -14.28 10.34
CA GLU A 128 -17.06 -14.86 11.68
C GLU A 128 -17.59 -13.85 12.69
N VAL A 129 -17.27 -12.57 12.47
CA VAL A 129 -17.71 -11.44 13.29
C VAL A 129 -19.20 -11.15 13.06
N ASP A 130 -19.63 -11.18 11.81
CA ASP A 130 -21.02 -11.00 11.44
C ASP A 130 -21.87 -12.13 12.03
N LEU A 131 -21.36 -13.37 12.00
CA LEU A 131 -22.01 -14.53 12.59
C LEU A 131 -22.10 -14.42 14.12
N LEU A 132 -21.06 -13.93 14.79
CA LEU A 132 -21.06 -13.65 16.22
C LEU A 132 -22.17 -12.64 16.58
N TYR A 133 -22.21 -11.48 15.92
CA TYR A 133 -23.22 -10.47 16.21
C TYR A 133 -24.64 -10.93 15.88
N PHE A 134 -24.81 -11.69 14.81
CA PHE A 134 -26.07 -12.29 14.44
C PHE A 134 -26.62 -13.20 15.57
N PHE A 135 -25.82 -14.13 16.08
CA PHE A 135 -26.27 -15.05 17.12
C PHE A 135 -26.46 -14.36 18.49
N LEU A 136 -25.67 -13.34 18.81
CA LEU A 136 -25.90 -12.49 19.99
C LEU A 136 -27.23 -11.72 19.87
N GLY A 137 -27.53 -11.20 18.69
CA GLY A 137 -28.82 -10.58 18.39
C GLY A 137 -29.99 -11.56 18.57
N CYS A 138 -29.86 -12.77 18.01
CA CYS A 138 -30.86 -13.82 18.19
C CYS A 138 -31.07 -14.21 19.66
N PHE A 139 -29.98 -14.30 20.44
CA PHE A 139 -30.02 -14.60 21.87
C PHE A 139 -30.77 -13.52 22.67
N ILE A 140 -30.46 -12.24 22.44
CA ILE A 140 -31.15 -11.11 23.09
C ILE A 140 -32.64 -11.11 22.72
N LEU A 141 -32.97 -11.30 21.43
CA LEU A 141 -34.35 -11.34 20.96
C LEU A 141 -35.14 -12.49 21.61
N GLN A 142 -34.54 -13.67 21.79
CA GLN A 142 -35.19 -14.78 22.49
C GLN A 142 -35.43 -14.45 23.97
N LEU A 143 -34.45 -13.86 24.66
CA LEU A 143 -34.64 -13.43 26.05
C LEU A 143 -35.76 -12.40 26.19
N MET A 144 -35.84 -11.43 25.28
CA MET A 144 -36.90 -10.42 25.24
C MET A 144 -38.29 -11.05 25.05
N LYS A 145 -38.43 -12.09 24.22
CA LYS A 145 -39.68 -12.83 24.04
C LYS A 145 -40.13 -13.59 25.31
N ILE A 146 -39.21 -13.96 26.21
CA ILE A 146 -39.54 -14.58 27.50
C ILE A 146 -40.01 -13.52 28.49
N LYS A 147 -39.18 -12.50 28.73
CA LYS A 147 -39.47 -11.33 29.56
C LYS A 147 -38.60 -10.18 29.08
N LEU A 148 -39.19 -9.01 28.84
CA LEU A 148 -38.46 -7.83 28.35
C LEU A 148 -37.23 -7.46 29.19
N LEU A 149 -37.31 -7.60 30.52
CA LEU A 149 -36.20 -7.29 31.44
C LEU A 149 -34.96 -8.20 31.24
N LEU A 150 -35.13 -9.40 30.67
CA LEU A 150 -34.01 -10.30 30.37
C LEU A 150 -33.12 -9.78 29.23
N ALA A 151 -33.53 -8.73 28.51
CA ALA A 151 -32.67 -8.01 27.57
C ALA A 151 -31.37 -7.52 28.24
N ILE A 152 -31.42 -7.15 29.53
CA ILE A 152 -30.26 -6.70 30.29
C ILE A 152 -29.24 -7.83 30.46
N VAL A 153 -29.73 -9.05 30.75
CA VAL A 153 -28.88 -10.25 30.87
C VAL A 153 -28.26 -10.60 29.52
N GLY A 154 -29.06 -10.53 28.45
CA GLY A 154 -28.57 -10.73 27.08
C GLY A 154 -27.51 -9.72 26.67
N ALA A 155 -27.74 -8.43 26.95
CA ALA A 155 -26.79 -7.37 26.67
C ALA A 155 -25.49 -7.52 27.47
N SER A 156 -25.57 -7.91 28.75
CA SER A 156 -24.39 -8.16 29.60
C SER A 156 -23.56 -9.35 29.10
N PHE A 157 -24.21 -10.45 28.70
CA PHE A 157 -23.54 -11.60 28.10
C PHE A 157 -22.87 -11.22 26.77
N SER A 158 -23.58 -10.52 25.88
CA SER A 158 -23.05 -10.03 24.61
C SER A 158 -21.86 -9.10 24.81
N TYR A 159 -21.95 -8.15 25.74
CA TYR A 159 -20.85 -7.26 26.08
C TYR A 159 -19.62 -8.04 26.56
N SER A 160 -19.80 -9.04 27.42
CA SER A 160 -18.71 -9.88 27.92
C SER A 160 -17.97 -10.63 26.80
N LEU A 161 -18.71 -11.18 25.82
CA LEU A 161 -18.11 -11.89 24.67
C LEU A 161 -17.41 -10.94 23.70
N VAL A 162 -17.95 -9.74 23.48
CA VAL A 162 -17.32 -8.72 22.62
C VAL A 162 -16.03 -8.19 23.25
N ILE A 163 -16.03 -7.93 24.56
CA ILE A 163 -14.82 -7.53 25.29
C ILE A 163 -13.79 -8.65 25.26
N LEU A 164 -14.19 -9.91 25.51
CA LEU A 164 -13.30 -11.06 25.44
C LEU A 164 -12.67 -11.20 24.04
N ARG A 165 -13.44 -10.99 22.97
CA ARG A 165 -12.92 -10.95 21.59
C ARG A 165 -11.84 -9.89 21.42
N SER A 166 -12.11 -8.69 21.91
CA SER A 166 -11.18 -7.56 21.81
C SER A 166 -9.88 -7.88 22.54
N SER A 167 -9.95 -8.42 23.76
CA SER A 167 -8.79 -8.83 24.54
C SER A 167 -7.96 -9.92 23.86
N LEU A 168 -8.61 -10.91 23.23
CA LEU A 168 -7.92 -11.97 22.49
C LEU A 168 -7.23 -11.47 21.22
N LYS A 169 -7.83 -10.48 20.54
CA LYS A 169 -7.24 -9.85 19.36
C LYS A 169 -6.00 -9.04 19.73
N LEU A 170 -6.04 -8.30 20.84
CA LEU A 170 -4.91 -7.55 21.38
C LEU A 170 -3.71 -8.47 21.68
N GLU A 171 -3.92 -9.58 22.40
CA GLU A 171 -2.84 -10.55 22.66
C GLU A 171 -2.31 -11.18 21.36
N SER A 172 -3.17 -11.55 20.40
CA SER A 172 -2.72 -12.10 19.11
C SER A 172 -1.92 -11.09 18.27
N SER A 173 -2.24 -9.80 18.39
CA SER A 173 -1.53 -8.71 17.73
C SER A 173 -0.15 -8.52 18.34
N ASP A 174 -0.02 -8.60 19.67
CA ASP A 174 1.28 -8.58 20.36
C ASP A 174 2.19 -9.73 19.90
N TYR A 175 1.66 -10.97 19.78
CA TYR A 175 2.44 -12.11 19.26
C TYR A 175 2.81 -11.96 17.76
N ALA A 176 1.92 -11.38 16.94
CA ALA A 176 2.23 -11.11 15.53
C ALA A 176 3.27 -9.98 15.40
N LEU A 177 3.22 -8.99 16.30
CA LEU A 177 4.24 -7.95 16.42
C LEU A 177 5.58 -8.55 16.82
N ASP A 178 5.60 -9.45 17.81
CA ASP A 178 6.79 -10.19 18.23
C ASP A 178 7.34 -11.03 17.08
N GLN A 179 6.50 -11.66 16.27
CA GLN A 179 6.94 -12.43 15.11
C GLN A 179 7.49 -11.55 13.99
N VAL A 180 6.89 -10.39 13.71
CA VAL A 180 7.44 -9.40 12.76
C VAL A 180 8.77 -8.83 13.26
N VAL A 181 8.89 -8.61 14.56
CA VAL A 181 10.15 -8.20 15.22
C VAL A 181 11.19 -9.32 15.09
N ILE A 182 10.84 -10.58 15.36
CA ILE A 182 11.73 -11.74 15.22
C ILE A 182 12.15 -11.97 13.76
N ASP A 183 11.22 -11.87 12.80
CA ASP A 183 11.52 -12.01 11.37
C ASP A 183 12.41 -10.85 10.88
N SER A 184 12.27 -9.65 11.47
CA SER A 184 13.17 -8.52 11.23
C SER A 184 14.55 -8.68 11.91
N LEU A 185 14.66 -9.56 12.90
CA LEU A 185 15.91 -9.92 13.59
C LEU A 185 16.59 -11.15 12.94
N GLN A 186 15.90 -11.96 12.14
CA GLN A 186 16.46 -13.11 11.42
C GLN A 186 16.99 -12.73 10.02
N VAL A 187 17.99 -11.87 9.96
CA VAL A 187 18.98 -11.92 8.87
C VAL A 187 20.07 -12.90 9.31
N GLN A 188 19.97 -14.16 8.90
CA GLN A 188 20.98 -15.20 9.21
C GLN A 188 22.36 -14.81 8.67
N PRO A 189 23.43 -14.77 9.48
CA PRO A 189 24.80 -14.86 8.99
C PRO A 189 25.17 -16.32 8.72
N ASN A 190 26.01 -16.55 7.71
CA ASN A 190 26.62 -17.84 7.40
C ASN A 190 27.29 -18.49 8.63
N PRO A 191 27.35 -19.84 8.72
CA PRO A 191 28.00 -20.51 9.83
C PRO A 191 29.52 -20.40 9.65
N GLY A 192 30.14 -19.55 10.47
CA GLY A 192 31.59 -19.36 10.49
C GLY A 192 32.10 -18.14 11.27
N THR A 193 31.21 -17.26 11.75
CA THR A 193 31.63 -16.03 12.44
C THR A 193 31.33 -16.09 13.94
N ASP A 194 32.36 -15.81 14.72
CA ASP A 194 32.40 -15.74 16.18
C ASP A 194 31.22 -14.94 16.78
N ILE A 195 30.43 -15.59 17.64
CA ILE A 195 29.18 -15.07 18.22
C ILE A 195 29.45 -13.96 19.26
N SER A 196 30.71 -13.72 19.62
CA SER A 196 31.12 -12.65 20.53
C SER A 196 31.04 -11.23 19.94
N LEU A 197 30.83 -11.07 18.63
CA LEU A 197 30.64 -9.77 17.95
C LEU A 197 29.19 -9.26 17.86
N PHE A 198 28.21 -10.03 18.37
CA PHE A 198 26.78 -9.66 18.34
C PHE A 198 26.21 -9.24 19.70
N MET A 199 27.05 -8.97 20.71
CA MET A 199 26.60 -8.26 21.91
C MET A 199 26.28 -6.79 21.55
N PRO A 200 25.11 -6.25 21.92
CA PRO A 200 24.68 -4.92 21.50
C PRO A 200 25.51 -3.84 22.20
N HIS A 201 26.53 -3.33 21.51
CA HIS A 201 27.16 -2.07 21.87
C HIS A 201 26.37 -0.90 21.26
N SER A 202 25.70 -0.13 22.11
CA SER A 202 25.14 1.22 21.95
C SER A 202 23.62 1.34 22.12
N GLY A 203 23.18 2.15 23.08
CA GLY A 203 21.76 2.47 23.35
C GLY A 203 21.01 3.12 22.18
N GLN A 204 21.70 3.49 21.10
CA GLN A 204 21.14 4.12 19.92
C GLN A 204 20.40 3.13 18.99
N SER A 205 20.74 1.84 19.02
CA SER A 205 20.01 0.78 18.27
C SER A 205 18.67 0.43 18.94
N HIS A 206 18.67 0.35 20.27
CA HIS A 206 17.48 0.09 21.07
C HIS A 206 16.44 1.21 20.93
N MET A 207 16.87 2.46 20.97
CA MET A 207 15.99 3.63 20.82
C MET A 207 15.31 3.71 19.44
N GLN A 208 16.01 3.32 18.36
CA GLN A 208 15.41 3.27 17.02
C GLN A 208 14.35 2.16 16.90
N THR A 209 14.60 1.02 17.55
CA THR A 209 13.66 -0.10 17.61
C THR A 209 12.39 0.29 18.36
N LEU A 210 12.54 0.97 19.50
CA LEU A 210 11.42 1.46 20.30
C LEU A 210 10.60 2.52 19.55
N LEU A 211 11.25 3.44 18.84
CA LEU A 211 10.56 4.44 18.02
C LEU A 211 9.71 3.77 16.92
N LYS A 212 10.29 2.79 16.21
CA LYS A 212 9.57 2.02 15.19
C LYS A 212 8.37 1.29 15.79
N TYR A 213 8.54 0.67 16.97
CA TYR A 213 7.47 0.02 17.70
C TYR A 213 6.33 1.00 18.03
N ASN A 214 6.63 2.16 18.62
CA ASN A 214 5.62 3.15 18.99
C ASN A 214 4.84 3.68 17.76
N LEU A 215 5.51 3.87 16.62
CA LEU A 215 4.84 4.26 15.38
C LEU A 215 3.84 3.21 14.91
N VAL A 216 4.24 1.94 14.92
CA VAL A 216 3.37 0.82 14.52
C VAL A 216 2.21 0.65 15.50
N ALA A 217 2.47 0.67 16.80
CA ALA A 217 1.45 0.55 17.83
C ALA A 217 0.43 1.69 17.74
N CYS A 218 0.89 2.93 17.50
CA CYS A 218 0.01 4.07 17.27
C CYS A 218 -0.89 3.88 16.04
N ALA A 219 -0.32 3.43 14.92
CA ALA A 219 -1.10 3.20 13.70
C ALA A 219 -2.12 2.06 13.88
N GLN A 220 -1.76 1.00 14.61
CA GLN A 220 -2.67 -0.09 14.95
C GLN A 220 -3.82 0.40 15.84
N ALA A 221 -3.53 1.19 16.87
CA ALA A 221 -4.54 1.80 17.74
C ALA A 221 -5.54 2.64 16.94
N ILE A 222 -5.05 3.46 16.00
CA ILE A 222 -5.92 4.23 15.08
C ILE A 222 -6.76 3.29 14.21
N ALA A 223 -6.18 2.22 13.67
CA ALA A 223 -6.90 1.25 12.84
C ALA A 223 -8.01 0.51 13.62
N ASP A 224 -7.78 0.22 14.90
CA ASP A 224 -8.75 -0.40 15.81
C ASP A 224 -9.71 0.62 16.46
N SER A 225 -9.59 1.91 16.14
CA SER A 225 -10.36 3.02 16.72
C SER A 225 -10.15 3.21 18.23
N ASP A 226 -9.01 2.79 18.77
CA ASP A 226 -8.58 3.07 20.14
C ASP A 226 -7.86 4.42 20.20
N LEU A 227 -8.65 5.50 20.28
CA LEU A 227 -8.14 6.86 20.25
C LEU A 227 -7.32 7.22 21.50
N LEU A 228 -7.63 6.61 22.66
CA LEU A 228 -6.90 6.86 23.90
C LEU A 228 -5.49 6.27 23.82
N ALA A 229 -5.36 5.02 23.36
CA ALA A 229 -4.05 4.42 23.14
C ALA A 229 -3.25 5.20 22.08
N ALA A 230 -3.90 5.61 20.99
CA ALA A 230 -3.27 6.43 19.95
C ALA A 230 -2.72 7.75 20.50
N GLU A 231 -3.48 8.47 21.34
CA GLU A 231 -3.05 9.72 21.96
C GLU A 231 -1.83 9.51 22.87
N ILE A 232 -1.82 8.45 23.68
CA ILE A 232 -0.68 8.09 24.53
C ILE A 232 0.58 7.85 23.68
N PHE A 233 0.47 7.07 22.60
CA PHE A 233 1.61 6.82 21.72
C PHE A 233 2.08 8.10 21.02
N ILE A 234 1.18 8.99 20.59
CA ILE A 234 1.56 10.28 19.99
C ILE A 234 2.37 11.13 20.98
N VAL A 235 1.95 11.20 22.24
CA VAL A 235 2.71 11.92 23.28
C VAL A 235 4.12 11.34 23.43
N GLN A 236 4.24 10.02 23.53
CA GLN A 236 5.54 9.34 23.62
C GLN A 236 6.42 9.56 22.39
N LEU A 237 5.82 9.54 21.19
CA LEU A 237 6.54 9.77 19.93
C LEU A 237 7.12 11.18 19.88
N ARG A 238 6.36 12.20 20.30
CA ARG A 238 6.80 13.61 20.31
C ARG A 238 8.08 13.84 21.11
N GLU A 239 8.32 13.05 22.15
CA GLU A 239 9.52 13.18 23.00
C GLU A 239 10.81 12.68 22.32
N VAL A 240 10.70 11.80 21.32
CA VAL A 240 11.86 11.07 20.76
C VAL A 240 12.11 11.34 19.28
N VAL A 241 11.14 11.87 18.54
CA VAL A 241 11.30 12.22 17.12
C VAL A 241 12.10 13.50 16.93
N SER A 242 12.81 13.61 15.80
CA SER A 242 13.62 14.79 15.49
C SER A 242 13.95 14.87 14.01
N VAL A 243 13.71 16.02 13.38
CA VAL A 243 14.03 16.29 11.96
C VAL A 243 15.54 16.40 11.67
N SER A 244 16.36 16.55 12.71
CA SER A 244 17.83 16.61 12.59
C SER A 244 18.52 15.37 13.18
N GLY A 245 17.75 14.38 13.63
CA GLY A 245 18.24 13.17 14.28
C GLY A 245 18.74 12.10 13.30
N VAL A 246 18.89 10.87 13.82
CA VAL A 246 19.17 9.68 12.99
C VAL A 246 17.98 9.38 12.06
N PRO A 247 18.14 8.58 10.98
CA PRO A 247 17.09 8.34 9.98
C PRO A 247 15.71 8.03 10.56
N MET A 248 15.62 7.10 11.52
CA MET A 248 14.34 6.72 12.13
C MET A 248 13.68 7.84 12.94
N GLN A 249 14.45 8.74 13.57
CA GLN A 249 13.91 9.92 14.27
C GLN A 249 13.30 10.93 13.30
N ARG A 250 13.95 11.10 12.13
CA ARG A 250 13.51 12.01 11.08
C ARG A 250 12.25 11.47 10.39
N LEU A 251 12.28 10.20 9.99
CA LEU A 251 11.13 9.51 9.46
C LEU A 251 9.97 9.50 10.46
N GLY A 252 10.25 9.16 11.72
CA GLY A 252 9.25 9.11 12.78
C GLY A 252 8.55 10.44 13.00
N ALA A 253 9.25 11.57 12.86
CA ALA A 253 8.61 12.89 12.92
C ALA A 253 7.52 13.03 11.85
N TYR A 254 7.83 12.71 10.59
CA TYR A 254 6.87 12.84 9.49
C TYR A 254 5.76 11.78 9.50
N MET A 255 6.08 10.54 9.90
CA MET A 255 5.08 9.47 10.06
C MET A 255 4.09 9.80 11.18
N MET A 256 4.57 10.30 12.31
CA MET A 256 3.73 10.75 13.43
C MET A 256 2.82 11.91 13.01
N GLU A 257 3.35 12.92 12.31
CA GLU A 257 2.52 14.01 11.77
C GLU A 257 1.46 13.48 10.78
N GLY A 258 1.78 12.46 9.98
CA GLY A 258 0.80 11.77 9.15
C GLY A 258 -0.32 11.11 9.96
N LEU A 259 0.01 10.48 11.09
CA LEU A 259 -0.98 9.87 12.00
C LEU A 259 -1.88 10.92 12.67
N VAL A 260 -1.29 12.02 13.14
CA VAL A 260 -2.02 13.17 13.70
C VAL A 260 -2.95 13.77 12.64
N ALA A 261 -2.43 14.01 11.43
CA ALA A 261 -3.20 14.55 10.32
C ALA A 261 -4.38 13.65 9.92
N ARG A 262 -4.23 12.33 10.06
CA ARG A 262 -5.32 11.37 9.85
C ARG A 262 -6.42 11.53 10.89
N LEU A 263 -6.06 11.58 12.17
CA LEU A 263 -7.00 11.76 13.27
C LEU A 263 -7.78 13.08 13.16
N GLU A 264 -7.10 14.14 12.72
CA GLU A 264 -7.69 15.48 12.56
C GLU A 264 -8.39 15.70 11.21
N ASN A 265 -8.35 14.72 10.30
CA ASN A 265 -8.83 14.87 8.91
C ASN A 265 -8.22 16.10 8.20
N SER A 266 -6.94 16.37 8.44
CA SER A 266 -6.22 17.55 7.93
C SER A 266 -5.22 17.21 6.82
N GLY A 267 -5.07 15.93 6.45
CA GLY A 267 -4.10 15.44 5.46
C GLY A 267 -4.11 16.21 4.12
N SER A 268 -5.27 16.37 3.50
CA SER A 268 -5.43 17.09 2.21
C SER A 268 -4.99 18.56 2.31
N LYS A 269 -5.26 19.21 3.44
CA LYS A 269 -4.86 20.62 3.69
C LYS A 269 -3.34 20.71 3.84
N ILE A 270 -2.73 19.81 4.61
CA ILE A 270 -1.27 19.77 4.80
C ILE A 270 -0.57 19.47 3.48
N TYR A 271 -1.04 18.47 2.73
CA TYR A 271 -0.51 18.10 1.42
C TYR A 271 -0.46 19.30 0.47
N LYS A 272 -1.56 20.06 0.37
CA LYS A 272 -1.65 21.25 -0.50
C LYS A 272 -0.86 22.45 0.00
N ALA A 273 -0.63 22.56 1.31
CA ALA A 273 0.12 23.67 1.90
C ALA A 273 1.65 23.55 1.70
N LEU A 274 2.16 22.33 1.50
CA LEU A 274 3.59 22.07 1.31
C LEU A 274 4.06 22.49 -0.09
N LYS A 275 5.15 23.26 -0.13
CA LYS A 275 5.61 24.03 -1.30
C LYS A 275 6.52 23.26 -2.26
N CYS A 276 6.32 21.95 -2.36
CA CYS A 276 7.20 21.01 -3.06
C CYS A 276 7.62 21.45 -4.47
N TYR A 277 6.64 21.88 -5.28
CA TYR A 277 6.81 22.30 -6.68
C TYR A 277 6.93 23.82 -6.86
N GLN A 278 6.81 24.60 -5.78
CA GLN A 278 6.92 26.07 -5.87
C GLN A 278 8.40 26.47 -5.86
N ALA A 279 8.76 27.42 -6.72
CA ALA A 279 10.10 27.99 -6.73
C ALA A 279 10.41 28.66 -5.38
N THR A 280 11.58 28.35 -4.82
CA THR A 280 12.04 28.97 -3.58
C THR A 280 12.46 30.43 -3.83
N LYS A 281 12.27 31.28 -2.81
CA LYS A 281 12.77 32.66 -2.84
C LYS A 281 14.30 32.73 -2.98
N VAL A 282 15.00 31.68 -2.56
CA VAL A 282 16.46 31.56 -2.63
C VAL A 282 16.79 30.62 -3.78
N GLY A 283 17.36 31.15 -4.87
CA GLY A 283 17.82 30.36 -6.02
C GLY A 283 16.78 30.09 -7.11
N GLY A 284 15.49 30.37 -6.88
CA GLY A 284 14.45 30.27 -7.91
C GLY A 284 14.13 28.86 -8.40
N ILE A 285 14.58 27.83 -7.68
CA ILE A 285 14.35 26.40 -7.98
C ILE A 285 13.41 25.78 -6.95
N SER A 286 12.67 24.74 -7.32
CA SER A 286 11.75 24.03 -6.41
C SER A 286 12.48 23.00 -5.54
N TYR A 287 11.82 22.57 -4.46
CA TYR A 287 12.33 21.48 -3.61
C TYR A 287 12.38 20.15 -4.37
N MET A 288 11.46 19.89 -5.29
CA MET A 288 11.55 18.71 -6.17
C MET A 288 12.76 18.74 -7.09
N HIS A 289 13.08 19.91 -7.65
CA HIS A 289 14.30 20.03 -8.45
C HIS A 289 15.55 19.70 -7.62
N MET A 290 15.63 20.24 -6.41
CA MET A 290 16.72 19.92 -5.48
C MET A 290 16.74 18.42 -5.11
N LEU A 291 15.57 17.82 -4.84
CA LEU A 291 15.45 16.39 -4.56
C LEU A 291 16.01 15.57 -5.73
N HIS A 292 15.62 15.87 -6.97
CA HIS A 292 16.08 15.12 -8.14
C HIS A 292 17.57 15.28 -8.44
N GLN A 293 18.18 16.40 -8.03
CA GLN A 293 19.62 16.61 -8.18
C GLN A 293 20.45 15.86 -7.13
N ILE A 294 19.95 15.80 -5.90
CA ILE A 294 20.74 15.38 -4.74
C ILE A 294 20.42 13.94 -4.34
N CYS A 295 19.15 13.53 -4.44
CA CYS A 295 18.71 12.19 -4.09
C CYS A 295 18.97 11.23 -5.24
N LEU A 296 19.89 10.28 -5.02
CA LEU A 296 20.31 9.28 -6.00
C LEU A 296 19.15 8.43 -6.52
N ASN A 297 18.09 8.26 -5.73
CA ASN A 297 16.91 7.49 -6.11
C ASN A 297 16.20 8.07 -7.34
N PHE A 298 15.99 9.37 -7.37
CA PHE A 298 15.34 10.03 -8.50
C PHE A 298 16.30 10.17 -9.69
N LYS A 299 17.57 10.53 -9.41
CA LYS A 299 18.62 10.66 -10.43
C LYS A 299 18.84 9.35 -11.19
N PHE A 300 18.86 8.21 -10.50
CA PHE A 300 18.97 6.88 -11.09
C PHE A 300 17.87 6.64 -12.12
N GLY A 301 16.63 6.95 -11.77
CA GLY A 301 15.48 6.78 -12.66
C GLY A 301 15.62 7.56 -13.96
N TYR A 302 16.01 8.83 -13.86
CA TYR A 302 16.30 9.68 -15.03
C TYR A 302 17.44 9.16 -15.89
N MET A 303 18.52 8.68 -15.28
CA MET A 303 19.64 8.10 -16.03
C MET A 303 19.22 6.85 -16.82
N CYS A 304 18.43 5.96 -16.20
CA CYS A 304 17.92 4.76 -16.87
C CYS A 304 17.00 5.12 -18.05
N ALA A 305 16.05 6.03 -17.83
CA ALA A 305 15.13 6.48 -18.88
C ALA A 305 15.87 7.18 -20.03
N ASN A 306 16.79 8.10 -19.73
CA ASN A 306 17.60 8.79 -20.72
C ASN A 306 18.45 7.81 -21.53
N GLY A 307 19.08 6.83 -20.88
CA GLY A 307 19.85 5.79 -21.56
C GLY A 307 18.99 4.97 -22.53
N ALA A 308 17.77 4.59 -22.12
CA ALA A 308 16.83 3.87 -22.97
C ALA A 308 16.41 4.70 -24.20
N ILE A 309 16.10 5.99 -23.98
CA ILE A 309 15.74 6.93 -25.06
C ILE A 309 16.91 7.12 -26.01
N ALA A 310 18.12 7.41 -25.50
CA ALA A 310 19.31 7.59 -26.32
C ALA A 310 19.60 6.35 -27.19
N GLN A 311 19.46 5.15 -26.60
CA GLN A 311 19.64 3.89 -27.32
C GLN A 311 18.59 3.70 -28.42
N ALA A 312 17.31 3.93 -28.12
CA ALA A 312 16.23 3.78 -29.10
C ALA A 312 16.33 4.81 -30.23
N MET A 313 16.83 6.01 -29.94
CA MET A 313 16.99 7.11 -30.90
C MET A 313 18.33 7.11 -31.63
N LYS A 314 19.12 6.05 -31.48
CA LYS A 314 20.39 5.91 -32.19
C LYS A 314 20.15 5.94 -33.71
N GLY A 315 20.79 6.90 -34.38
CA GLY A 315 20.72 7.09 -35.83
C GLY A 315 19.52 7.90 -36.33
N GLU A 316 18.66 8.42 -35.44
CA GLU A 316 17.54 9.28 -35.84
C GLU A 316 18.00 10.74 -35.97
N ASP A 317 17.60 11.42 -37.05
CA ASP A 317 17.97 12.83 -37.27
C ASP A 317 16.96 13.81 -36.67
N LYS A 318 15.73 13.36 -36.41
CA LYS A 318 14.65 14.15 -35.81
C LYS A 318 13.99 13.35 -34.71
N ILE A 319 14.05 13.85 -33.49
CA ILE A 319 13.53 13.19 -32.30
C ILE A 319 12.44 14.06 -31.69
N HIS A 320 11.32 13.45 -31.33
CA HIS A 320 10.29 14.07 -30.50
C HIS A 320 10.19 13.31 -29.18
N ILE A 321 10.31 14.02 -28.07
CA ILE A 321 10.14 13.47 -26.72
C ILE A 321 8.86 14.08 -26.12
N ILE A 322 7.94 13.23 -25.66
CA ILE A 322 6.80 13.65 -24.84
C ILE A 322 7.10 13.30 -23.39
N ASP A 323 7.13 14.30 -22.53
CA ASP A 323 7.30 14.15 -21.08
C ASP A 323 5.99 14.44 -20.36
N PHE A 324 5.45 13.42 -19.70
CA PHE A 324 4.34 13.59 -18.78
C PHE A 324 4.87 13.89 -17.38
N GLN A 325 4.68 15.14 -16.94
CA GLN A 325 5.23 15.74 -15.72
C GLN A 325 6.66 16.28 -15.85
N ILE A 326 6.89 17.17 -16.83
CA ILE A 326 8.23 17.71 -17.14
C ILE A 326 8.90 18.44 -15.96
N GLY A 327 8.12 18.97 -15.02
CA GLY A 327 8.63 19.68 -13.86
C GLY A 327 9.55 20.83 -14.28
N GLU A 328 10.81 20.82 -13.84
CA GLU A 328 11.81 21.84 -14.22
C GLU A 328 12.73 21.44 -15.39
N GLY A 329 12.43 20.34 -16.07
CA GLY A 329 13.20 19.85 -17.22
C GLY A 329 14.60 19.34 -16.88
N SER A 330 14.90 19.04 -15.60
CA SER A 330 16.24 18.63 -15.15
C SER A 330 16.72 17.32 -15.78
N GLN A 331 15.80 16.37 -16.03
CA GLN A 331 16.10 15.12 -16.72
C GLN A 331 16.75 15.39 -18.09
N TRP A 332 16.22 16.35 -18.84
CA TRP A 332 16.60 16.61 -20.22
C TRP A 332 17.93 17.34 -20.39
N LEU A 333 18.44 17.98 -19.33
CA LEU A 333 19.74 18.67 -19.39
C LEU A 333 20.86 17.71 -19.81
N THR A 334 20.91 16.54 -19.19
CA THR A 334 21.93 15.52 -19.48
C THR A 334 21.72 14.88 -20.85
N LEU A 335 20.49 14.59 -21.23
CA LEU A 335 20.21 13.96 -22.52
C LEU A 335 20.52 14.87 -23.72
N ILE A 336 20.28 16.19 -23.59
CA ILE A 336 20.66 17.17 -24.62
C ILE A 336 22.19 17.17 -24.82
N GLN A 337 22.96 17.11 -23.72
CA GLN A 337 24.42 17.04 -23.77
C GLN A 337 24.90 15.73 -24.42
N ASP A 338 24.28 14.61 -24.08
CA ASP A 338 24.59 13.30 -24.66
C ASP A 338 24.32 13.28 -26.17
N PHE A 339 23.22 13.87 -26.62
CA PHE A 339 22.93 14.02 -28.05
C PHE A 339 23.87 15.00 -28.76
N ALA A 340 24.33 16.05 -28.09
CA ALA A 340 25.35 16.96 -28.63
C ALA A 340 26.68 16.24 -28.88
N ALA A 341 27.04 15.29 -28.01
CA ALA A 341 28.27 14.49 -28.12
C ALA A 341 28.16 13.30 -29.10
N ARG A 342 27.00 13.09 -29.74
CA ARG A 342 26.74 11.95 -30.62
C ARG A 342 27.67 11.95 -31.86
N PRO A 343 28.27 10.80 -32.22
CA PRO A 343 28.99 10.67 -33.49
C PRO A 343 28.08 10.99 -34.68
N GLY A 344 28.54 11.85 -35.60
CA GLY A 344 27.74 12.34 -36.73
C GLY A 344 26.96 13.63 -36.45
N GLY A 345 27.03 14.15 -35.22
CA GLY A 345 26.42 15.41 -34.82
C GLY A 345 25.04 15.26 -34.15
N PRO A 346 24.54 16.34 -33.56
CA PRO A 346 23.27 16.32 -32.84
C PRO A 346 22.07 16.17 -33.79
N PRO A 347 21.03 15.43 -33.38
CA PRO A 347 19.74 15.45 -34.05
C PRO A 347 19.00 16.77 -33.78
N HIS A 348 17.95 17.04 -34.55
CA HIS A 348 16.92 17.98 -34.14
C HIS A 348 16.07 17.37 -33.02
N ILE A 349 15.96 18.07 -31.89
CA ILE A 349 15.22 17.60 -30.72
C ILE A 349 14.01 18.49 -30.49
N ARG A 350 12.83 17.88 -30.46
CA ARG A 350 11.60 18.52 -29.99
C ARG A 350 11.16 17.90 -28.67
N ILE A 351 10.82 18.71 -27.68
CA ILE A 351 10.24 18.24 -26.41
C ILE A 351 8.84 18.82 -26.24
N THR A 352 7.84 17.95 -26.09
CA THR A 352 6.53 18.33 -25.55
C THR A 352 6.54 18.09 -24.05
N GLY A 353 6.47 19.17 -23.26
CA GLY A 353 6.40 19.10 -21.81
C GLY A 353 4.97 19.28 -21.31
N ILE A 354 4.45 18.26 -20.62
CA ILE A 354 3.11 18.27 -20.01
C ILE A 354 3.27 18.45 -18.49
N ASP A 355 2.55 19.40 -17.91
CA ASP A 355 2.49 19.61 -16.45
C ASP A 355 1.29 20.52 -16.13
N ASP A 356 0.28 20.00 -15.42
CA ASP A 356 -0.93 20.75 -15.03
C ASP A 356 -0.76 21.56 -13.75
N SER A 357 0.32 21.32 -13.00
CA SER A 357 0.63 22.06 -11.76
C SER A 357 1.20 23.46 -12.03
N LYS A 358 1.50 23.76 -13.29
CA LYS A 358 2.20 24.96 -13.74
C LYS A 358 1.35 25.73 -14.74
N SER A 359 1.44 27.06 -14.71
CA SER A 359 0.83 27.91 -15.74
C SER A 359 1.56 27.73 -17.08
N ALA A 360 0.89 28.09 -18.18
CA ALA A 360 1.49 28.10 -19.51
C ALA A 360 2.82 28.88 -19.54
N ASP A 361 2.86 30.06 -18.90
CA ASP A 361 4.07 30.88 -18.79
C ASP A 361 5.21 30.16 -18.03
N ALA A 362 4.88 29.45 -16.95
CA ALA A 362 5.87 28.71 -16.17
C ALA A 362 6.44 27.51 -16.94
N LEU A 363 5.61 26.81 -17.73
CA LEU A 363 6.10 25.78 -18.67
C LEU A 363 7.00 26.40 -19.74
N GLN A 364 6.61 27.56 -20.28
CA GLN A 364 7.40 28.23 -21.30
C GLN A 364 8.77 28.66 -20.76
N MET A 365 8.89 29.05 -19.49
CA MET A 365 10.18 29.31 -18.85
C MET A 365 11.08 28.07 -18.80
N VAL A 366 10.52 26.88 -18.57
CA VAL A 366 11.27 25.60 -18.64
C VAL A 366 11.75 25.38 -20.08
N GLY A 367 10.87 25.58 -21.06
CA GLY A 367 11.23 25.54 -22.48
C GLY A 367 12.38 26.46 -22.82
N ASN A 368 12.33 27.73 -22.40
CA ASN A 368 13.38 28.71 -22.64
C ASN A 368 14.72 28.30 -22.03
N LYS A 369 14.72 27.72 -20.82
CA LYS A 369 15.93 27.20 -20.16
C LYS A 369 16.54 26.04 -20.97
N LEU A 370 15.71 25.11 -21.45
CA LEU A 370 16.18 24.00 -22.28
C LEU A 370 16.67 24.47 -23.65
N SER A 371 15.97 25.41 -24.29
CA SER A 371 16.40 26.03 -25.55
C SER A 371 17.74 26.73 -25.41
N LYS A 372 17.96 27.45 -24.31
CA LYS A 372 19.24 28.12 -24.05
C LYS A 372 20.39 27.11 -23.90
N LEU A 373 20.16 26.03 -23.14
CA LEU A 373 21.14 24.95 -23.03
C LEU A 373 21.43 24.31 -24.41
N ALA A 374 20.38 24.00 -25.18
CA ALA A 374 20.55 23.41 -26.50
C ALA A 374 21.33 24.32 -27.45
N GLU A 375 21.11 25.63 -27.41
CA GLU A 375 21.89 26.62 -28.15
C GLU A 375 23.38 26.58 -27.75
N ASP A 376 23.69 26.55 -26.45
CA ASP A 376 25.06 26.50 -25.94
C ASP A 376 25.80 25.23 -26.42
N PHE A 377 25.08 24.12 -26.60
CA PHE A 377 25.59 22.85 -27.13
C PHE A 377 25.39 22.67 -28.65
N LYS A 378 24.89 23.70 -29.35
CA LYS A 378 24.63 23.71 -30.80
C LYS A 378 23.69 22.60 -31.27
N VAL A 379 22.71 22.24 -30.45
CA VAL A 379 21.66 21.26 -30.74
C VAL A 379 20.43 22.00 -31.30
N PRO A 380 19.95 21.68 -32.51
CA PRO A 380 18.69 22.23 -33.02
C PRO A 380 17.54 21.79 -32.13
N PHE A 381 16.82 22.74 -31.53
CA PHE A 381 15.86 22.43 -30.47
C PHE A 381 14.53 23.19 -30.61
N GLU A 382 13.44 22.51 -30.28
CA GLU A 382 12.09 23.07 -30.19
C GLU A 382 11.41 22.61 -28.89
N PHE A 383 10.64 23.49 -28.26
CA PHE A 383 9.84 23.17 -27.08
C PHE A 383 8.36 23.46 -27.34
N HIS A 384 7.50 22.50 -26.99
CA HIS A 384 6.05 22.63 -27.01
C HIS A 384 5.49 22.51 -25.59
N ALA A 385 4.89 23.58 -25.07
CA ALA A 385 4.27 23.59 -23.76
C ALA A 385 2.83 23.07 -23.82
N ALA A 386 2.49 22.07 -23.01
CA ALA A 386 1.14 21.51 -22.92
C ALA A 386 0.64 21.53 -21.46
N PRO A 387 0.03 22.65 -21.00
CA PRO A 387 -0.49 22.80 -19.64
C PRO A 387 -1.84 22.08 -19.47
N VAL A 388 -1.85 20.76 -19.68
CA VAL A 388 -3.04 19.91 -19.60
C VAL A 388 -2.79 18.79 -18.60
N SER A 389 -3.85 18.36 -17.89
CA SER A 389 -3.74 17.21 -17.01
C SER A 389 -3.52 15.93 -17.80
N ALA A 390 -2.70 15.00 -17.29
CA ALA A 390 -2.59 13.66 -17.86
C ALA A 390 -3.96 12.93 -17.89
N CYS A 391 -4.90 13.34 -17.02
CA CYS A 391 -6.28 12.85 -16.99
C CYS A 391 -7.18 13.43 -18.08
N ASP A 392 -6.76 14.45 -18.82
CA ASP A 392 -7.56 15.12 -19.87
C ASP A 392 -6.80 15.28 -21.18
N VAL A 393 -5.55 14.81 -21.25
CA VAL A 393 -4.70 14.91 -22.45
C VAL A 393 -5.28 14.14 -23.63
N GLU A 394 -5.30 14.82 -24.77
CA GLU A 394 -5.72 14.32 -26.07
C GLU A 394 -4.60 14.44 -27.11
N LEU A 395 -4.79 13.82 -28.29
CA LEU A 395 -3.77 13.73 -29.33
C LEU A 395 -3.30 15.11 -29.83
N GLU A 396 -4.21 16.08 -29.90
CA GLU A 396 -3.92 17.45 -30.33
C GLU A 396 -2.97 18.20 -29.37
N ASN A 397 -2.98 17.86 -28.08
CA ASN A 397 -2.10 18.51 -27.11
C ASN A 397 -0.64 18.08 -27.28
N LEU A 398 -0.41 16.89 -27.85
CA LEU A 398 0.91 16.26 -27.94
C LEU A 398 1.76 16.81 -29.09
N GLY A 399 1.09 17.37 -30.12
CA GLY A 399 1.73 18.01 -31.26
C GLY A 399 2.62 17.08 -32.09
N VAL A 400 2.28 15.78 -32.19
CA VAL A 400 3.05 14.76 -32.93
C VAL A 400 3.10 15.10 -34.42
N ARG A 401 4.27 14.95 -35.06
CA ARG A 401 4.50 15.24 -36.48
C ARG A 401 5.03 14.02 -37.22
N SER A 402 4.70 13.91 -38.50
CA SER A 402 5.24 12.86 -39.36
C SER A 402 6.74 13.06 -39.62
N GLY A 403 7.51 11.97 -39.61
CA GLY A 403 8.95 11.98 -39.86
C GLY A 403 9.83 12.27 -38.64
N GLU A 404 9.26 12.35 -37.44
CA GLU A 404 9.99 12.43 -36.17
C GLU A 404 9.96 11.07 -35.46
N ALA A 405 11.09 10.63 -34.91
CA ALA A 405 11.14 9.46 -34.05
C ALA A 405 10.65 9.80 -32.64
N LEU A 406 9.58 9.14 -32.21
CA LEU A 406 8.86 9.49 -30.98
C LEU A 406 9.34 8.67 -29.77
N ALA A 407 9.70 9.36 -28.70
CA ALA A 407 9.90 8.83 -27.35
C ALA A 407 8.80 9.35 -26.41
N VAL A 408 8.30 8.51 -25.51
CA VAL A 408 7.40 8.97 -24.43
C VAL A 408 7.98 8.60 -23.07
N ASN A 409 7.98 9.54 -22.14
CA ASN A 409 8.56 9.37 -20.81
C ASN A 409 7.50 9.55 -19.73
N PHE A 410 7.37 8.54 -18.87
CA PHE A 410 6.59 8.55 -17.64
C PHE A 410 7.53 8.39 -16.46
N ALA A 411 7.93 9.48 -15.82
CA ALA A 411 8.85 9.44 -14.68
C ALA A 411 8.18 9.96 -13.41
N PHE A 412 7.95 9.05 -12.45
CA PHE A 412 7.37 9.33 -11.14
C PHE A 412 6.04 10.10 -11.21
N MET A 413 5.13 9.65 -12.09
CA MET A 413 3.91 10.41 -12.37
C MET A 413 2.66 9.53 -12.51
N LEU A 414 2.75 8.29 -13.03
CA LEU A 414 1.55 7.48 -13.31
C LEU A 414 0.83 7.10 -12.02
N HIS A 415 1.55 6.99 -10.90
CA HIS A 415 0.95 6.78 -9.59
C HIS A 415 -0.01 7.92 -9.18
N HIS A 416 0.17 9.16 -9.65
CA HIS A 416 -0.76 10.26 -9.34
C HIS A 416 -2.09 10.16 -10.10
N ILE A 417 -2.12 9.45 -11.23
CA ILE A 417 -3.35 9.30 -12.01
C ILE A 417 -4.36 8.44 -11.23
N PRO A 418 -5.63 8.87 -11.11
CA PRO A 418 -6.68 8.09 -10.46
C PRO A 418 -6.81 6.69 -11.06
N ASP A 419 -6.85 5.69 -10.18
CA ASP A 419 -7.09 4.30 -10.56
C ASP A 419 -8.58 3.96 -10.47
N GLU A 420 -8.90 2.68 -10.69
CA GLU A 420 -10.26 2.16 -10.68
C GLU A 420 -10.95 2.25 -9.31
N SER A 421 -10.19 2.48 -8.22
CA SER A 421 -10.76 2.71 -6.88
C SER A 421 -11.30 4.12 -6.68
N VAL A 422 -10.92 5.07 -7.55
CA VAL A 422 -11.29 6.49 -7.47
C VAL A 422 -12.23 6.88 -8.60
N SER A 423 -12.00 6.38 -9.82
CA SER A 423 -12.76 6.73 -11.01
C SER A 423 -13.05 5.51 -11.87
N THR A 424 -14.28 5.40 -12.39
CA THR A 424 -14.66 4.35 -13.34
C THR A 424 -14.10 4.59 -14.74
N GLN A 425 -13.53 5.77 -15.02
CA GLN A 425 -13.04 6.16 -16.35
C GLN A 425 -11.68 5.54 -16.72
N ASN A 426 -11.03 4.81 -15.80
CA ASN A 426 -9.73 4.14 -15.98
C ASN A 426 -8.71 5.01 -16.75
N HIS A 427 -8.38 6.18 -16.19
CA HIS A 427 -7.51 7.17 -16.82
C HIS A 427 -6.11 6.63 -17.14
N ARG A 428 -5.57 5.75 -16.28
CA ARG A 428 -4.26 5.10 -16.50
C ARG A 428 -4.25 4.31 -17.80
N ASP A 429 -5.22 3.42 -18.00
CA ASP A 429 -5.27 2.60 -19.20
C ASP A 429 -5.62 3.43 -20.44
N ARG A 430 -6.49 4.44 -20.30
CA ARG A 430 -6.81 5.36 -21.39
C ARG A 430 -5.55 6.08 -21.89
N LEU A 431 -4.73 6.60 -20.99
CA LEU A 431 -3.48 7.27 -21.32
C LEU A 431 -2.48 6.33 -22.00
N LEU A 432 -2.31 5.11 -21.48
CA LEU A 432 -1.43 4.11 -22.10
C LEU A 432 -1.89 3.75 -23.52
N ARG A 433 -3.19 3.60 -23.76
CA ARG A 433 -3.74 3.34 -25.10
C ARG A 433 -3.56 4.53 -26.04
N LEU A 434 -3.75 5.77 -25.55
CA LEU A 434 -3.44 6.98 -26.31
C LEU A 434 -1.98 6.96 -26.75
N VAL A 435 -1.04 6.76 -25.82
CA VAL A 435 0.39 6.69 -26.13
C VAL A 435 0.70 5.56 -27.11
N LYS A 436 0.08 4.37 -26.95
CA LYS A 436 0.28 3.26 -27.89
C LYS A 436 -0.16 3.61 -29.30
N SER A 437 -1.26 4.36 -29.44
CA SER A 437 -1.79 4.80 -30.74
C SER A 437 -0.82 5.70 -31.52
N LEU A 438 0.08 6.40 -30.83
CA LEU A 438 1.12 7.24 -31.44
C LEU A 438 2.27 6.42 -32.04
N SER A 439 2.30 5.11 -31.81
CA SER A 439 3.36 4.20 -32.26
C SER A 439 4.78 4.68 -31.89
N PRO A 440 5.04 5.02 -30.61
CA PRO A 440 6.35 5.50 -30.19
C PRO A 440 7.44 4.44 -30.42
N LYS A 441 8.65 4.89 -30.73
CA LYS A 441 9.81 4.00 -30.87
C LYS A 441 10.23 3.42 -29.53
N VAL A 442 10.04 4.19 -28.45
CA VAL A 442 10.24 3.75 -27.06
C VAL A 442 9.31 4.51 -26.12
N VAL A 443 8.83 3.83 -25.09
CA VAL A 443 8.19 4.43 -23.91
C VAL A 443 8.98 4.04 -22.67
N THR A 444 9.39 5.01 -21.86
CA THR A 444 10.07 4.78 -20.59
C THR A 444 9.12 4.95 -19.42
N LEU A 445 9.23 4.06 -18.43
CA LEU A 445 8.51 4.12 -17.17
C LEU A 445 9.52 4.08 -16.03
N VAL A 446 9.42 5.06 -15.12
CA VAL A 446 10.17 5.10 -13.86
C VAL A 446 9.17 5.34 -12.73
N GLU A 447 9.13 4.44 -11.74
CA GLU A 447 8.16 4.49 -10.64
C GLU A 447 8.80 4.04 -9.32
N GLN A 448 8.21 4.48 -8.20
CA GLN A 448 8.56 4.03 -6.86
C GLN A 448 8.11 2.58 -6.66
N GLU A 449 9.01 1.71 -6.18
CA GLU A 449 8.69 0.30 -5.93
C GLU A 449 8.08 0.13 -4.52
N SER A 450 6.79 0.48 -4.39
CA SER A 450 6.05 0.45 -3.11
C SER A 450 4.59 0.07 -3.32
N ASN A 451 4.01 -0.73 -2.42
CA ASN A 451 2.61 -1.16 -2.49
C ASN A 451 1.67 -0.33 -1.58
N THR A 452 1.52 0.96 -1.87
CA THR A 452 0.70 1.86 -1.05
C THR A 452 -0.68 2.12 -1.64
N ASN A 453 -1.02 1.59 -2.82
CA ASN A 453 -2.31 1.89 -3.42
C ASN A 453 -3.49 1.06 -2.87
N THR A 454 -3.44 -0.26 -2.97
CA THR A 454 -4.62 -1.14 -2.73
C THR A 454 -4.75 -1.66 -1.29
N ALA A 455 -3.76 -1.38 -0.43
CA ALA A 455 -3.72 -1.88 0.93
C ALA A 455 -4.64 -1.06 1.88
N PRO A 456 -5.34 -1.70 2.83
CA PRO A 456 -5.99 -1.02 3.95
C PRO A 456 -5.02 -0.17 4.76
N PHE A 457 -5.53 0.79 5.53
CA PHE A 457 -4.73 1.79 6.25
C PHE A 457 -3.51 1.22 6.99
N PHE A 458 -3.69 0.23 7.87
CA PHE A 458 -2.58 -0.28 8.68
C PHE A 458 -1.50 -0.97 7.83
N SER A 459 -1.89 -1.85 6.90
CA SER A 459 -0.93 -2.49 5.98
C SER A 459 -0.21 -1.48 5.10
N ARG A 460 -0.93 -0.44 4.65
CA ARG A 460 -0.35 0.69 3.90
C ARG A 460 0.63 1.48 4.75
N PHE A 461 0.34 1.70 6.03
CA PHE A 461 1.25 2.36 6.97
C PHE A 461 2.54 1.55 7.16
N LEU A 462 2.45 0.23 7.33
CA LEU A 462 3.62 -0.65 7.44
C LEU A 462 4.51 -0.60 6.19
N GLU A 463 3.89 -0.68 4.99
CA GLU A 463 4.61 -0.56 3.73
C GLU A 463 5.27 0.82 3.58
N THR A 464 4.58 1.89 3.98
CA THR A 464 5.12 3.25 3.98
C THR A 464 6.33 3.36 4.91
N LEU A 465 6.22 2.83 6.13
CA LEU A 465 7.31 2.83 7.11
C LEU A 465 8.53 2.08 6.58
N ASP A 466 8.34 0.91 5.97
CA ASP A 466 9.43 0.11 5.41
C ASP A 466 10.13 0.83 4.23
N TYR A 467 9.34 1.27 3.24
CA TYR A 467 9.85 1.97 2.06
C TYR A 467 10.62 3.25 2.44
N TYR A 468 10.03 4.10 3.27
CA TYR A 468 10.68 5.36 3.66
C TYR A 468 11.81 5.14 4.68
N THR A 469 11.87 4.03 5.42
CA THR A 469 13.06 3.68 6.22
C THR A 469 14.27 3.57 5.30
N ALA A 470 14.16 2.77 4.23
CA ALA A 470 15.21 2.63 3.24
C ALA A 470 15.55 3.97 2.56
N MET A 471 14.53 4.79 2.24
CA MET A 471 14.75 6.12 1.66
C MET A 471 15.58 7.03 2.58
N PHE A 472 15.16 7.18 3.84
CA PHE A 472 15.81 8.08 4.79
C PHE A 472 17.22 7.62 5.17
N GLU A 473 17.46 6.32 5.27
CA GLU A 473 18.80 5.75 5.42
C GLU A 473 19.69 6.07 4.21
N SER A 474 19.16 5.95 2.99
CA SER A 474 19.89 6.25 1.75
C SER A 474 20.29 7.73 1.67
N ILE A 475 19.44 8.63 2.16
CA ILE A 475 19.74 10.06 2.20
C ILE A 475 20.80 10.37 3.27
N ASP A 476 20.75 9.69 4.42
CA ASP A 476 21.67 9.89 5.56
C ASP A 476 23.14 9.67 5.21
N VAL A 477 23.43 8.77 4.25
CA VAL A 477 24.81 8.52 3.80
C VAL A 477 25.31 9.57 2.79
N THR A 478 24.40 10.29 2.15
CA THR A 478 24.74 11.29 1.11
C THR A 478 24.79 12.72 1.63
N LEU A 479 24.01 13.05 2.67
CA LEU A 479 23.82 14.43 3.14
C LEU A 479 23.95 14.56 4.66
N PRO A 480 24.68 15.59 5.16
CA PRO A 480 24.79 15.87 6.59
C PRO A 480 23.43 16.10 7.28
N ARG A 481 23.31 15.61 8.52
CA ARG A 481 22.07 15.60 9.35
C ARG A 481 21.57 16.96 9.86
N ASN A 482 22.40 17.99 9.81
CA ASN A 482 22.02 19.37 10.15
C ASN A 482 21.87 20.29 8.93
N GLN A 483 22.10 19.77 7.72
CA GLN A 483 21.99 20.55 6.49
C GLN A 483 20.53 21.01 6.27
N LYS A 484 20.33 22.33 6.16
CA LYS A 484 19.00 22.94 6.02
C LYS A 484 18.31 22.52 4.73
N GLU A 485 19.05 22.45 3.63
CA GLU A 485 18.51 22.04 2.33
C GLU A 485 17.92 20.64 2.41
N ARG A 486 18.61 19.70 3.07
CA ARG A 486 18.11 18.33 3.27
C ARG A 486 16.83 18.31 4.09
N ILE A 487 16.78 19.04 5.21
CA ILE A 487 15.57 19.13 6.06
C ILE A 487 14.40 19.71 5.26
N SER A 488 14.63 20.76 4.46
CA SER A 488 13.59 21.37 3.64
C SER A 488 13.10 20.43 2.52
N ILE A 489 13.98 19.67 1.89
CA ILE A 489 13.62 18.65 0.89
C ILE A 489 12.79 17.54 1.53
N GLU A 490 13.22 17.03 2.68
CA GLU A 490 12.49 16.00 3.42
C GLU A 490 11.10 16.49 3.83
N GLN A 491 11.00 17.71 4.35
CA GLN A 491 9.73 18.30 4.78
C GLN A 491 8.79 18.62 3.61
N HIS A 492 9.30 19.20 2.51
CA HIS A 492 8.43 19.67 1.44
C HIS A 492 8.13 18.62 0.39
N CYS A 493 8.96 17.57 0.25
CA CYS A 493 8.74 16.49 -0.70
C CYS A 493 8.36 15.20 0.00
N LEU A 494 9.27 14.58 0.75
CA LEU A 494 9.04 13.23 1.28
C LEU A 494 7.92 13.20 2.33
N ALA A 495 7.90 14.18 3.24
CA ALA A 495 6.86 14.28 4.25
C ALA A 495 5.50 14.61 3.65
N ARG A 496 5.47 15.39 2.57
CA ARG A 496 4.25 15.65 1.81
C ARG A 496 3.65 14.35 1.31
N ASP A 497 4.48 13.50 0.72
CA ASP A 497 4.02 12.23 0.16
C ASP A 497 3.60 11.25 1.28
N ILE A 498 4.39 11.15 2.36
CA ILE A 498 4.06 10.36 3.56
C ILE A 498 2.70 10.77 4.13
N VAL A 499 2.46 12.06 4.33
CA VAL A 499 1.17 12.56 4.85
C VAL A 499 0.03 12.21 3.91
N ASN A 500 0.21 12.32 2.58
CA ASN A 500 -0.83 11.92 1.64
C ASN A 500 -1.18 10.43 1.76
N ILE A 501 -0.17 9.56 1.84
CA ILE A 501 -0.35 8.11 1.91
C ILE A 501 -1.06 7.70 3.22
N ILE A 502 -0.71 8.33 4.34
CA ILE A 502 -1.20 7.98 5.67
C ILE A 502 -2.55 8.64 5.97
N ALA A 503 -2.70 9.94 5.70
CA ALA A 503 -3.81 10.75 6.19
C ALA A 503 -4.96 10.93 5.20
N CYS A 504 -4.71 10.82 3.89
CA CYS A 504 -5.76 10.98 2.89
C CYS A 504 -6.42 9.65 2.52
N GLU A 505 -7.65 9.73 2.00
CA GLU A 505 -8.38 8.61 1.41
C GLU A 505 -9.12 9.05 0.15
N GLY A 506 -9.69 8.11 -0.61
CA GLY A 506 -10.48 8.41 -1.80
C GLY A 506 -9.71 9.28 -2.81
N ALA A 507 -10.39 10.24 -3.43
CA ALA A 507 -9.77 11.13 -4.42
C ALA A 507 -8.68 12.06 -3.85
N GLU A 508 -8.64 12.30 -2.54
CA GLU A 508 -7.63 13.18 -1.92
C GLU A 508 -6.27 12.48 -1.75
N ARG A 509 -6.26 11.14 -1.76
CA ARG A 509 -5.03 10.36 -1.76
C ARG A 509 -4.56 10.18 -3.20
N VAL A 510 -3.48 10.85 -3.56
CA VAL A 510 -2.90 10.86 -4.91
C VAL A 510 -1.60 10.07 -4.99
N GLU A 511 -0.86 9.92 -3.89
CA GLU A 511 0.39 9.15 -3.83
C GLU A 511 0.09 7.64 -3.77
N ARG A 512 -0.21 7.06 -4.94
CA ARG A 512 -0.73 5.69 -5.10
C ARG A 512 0.28 4.77 -5.79
N HIS A 513 1.43 4.57 -5.14
CA HIS A 513 2.47 3.70 -5.65
C HIS A 513 1.96 2.26 -5.84
N GLU A 514 2.42 1.64 -6.93
CA GLU A 514 2.16 0.23 -7.25
C GLU A 514 3.49 -0.45 -7.52
N LEU A 515 3.60 -1.72 -7.14
CA LEU A 515 4.74 -2.56 -7.54
C LEU A 515 4.82 -2.66 -9.06
N PHE A 516 6.03 -2.70 -9.61
CA PHE A 516 6.27 -2.78 -11.05
C PHE A 516 5.48 -3.90 -11.74
N GLY A 517 5.27 -5.04 -11.08
CA GLY A 517 4.48 -6.14 -11.66
C GLY A 517 3.07 -5.72 -12.12
N LYS A 518 2.45 -4.76 -11.42
CA LYS A 518 1.15 -4.20 -11.81
C LYS A 518 1.28 -3.26 -13.01
N TRP A 519 2.28 -2.39 -13.02
CA TRP A 519 2.59 -1.52 -14.16
C TRP A 519 2.90 -2.32 -15.43
N ARG A 520 3.75 -3.34 -15.33
CA ARG A 520 4.05 -4.28 -16.41
C ARG A 520 2.78 -4.91 -16.99
N SER A 521 1.86 -5.32 -16.13
CA SER A 521 0.59 -5.89 -16.57
C SER A 521 -0.25 -4.86 -17.34
N ARG A 522 -0.35 -3.61 -16.84
CA ARG A 522 -1.06 -2.51 -17.53
C ARG A 522 -0.46 -2.21 -18.91
N PHE A 523 0.86 -2.09 -19.00
CA PHE A 523 1.55 -1.88 -20.28
C PHE A 523 1.31 -3.03 -21.27
N SER A 524 1.42 -4.28 -20.79
CA SER A 524 1.17 -5.46 -21.63
C SER A 524 -0.27 -5.50 -22.15
N MET A 525 -1.26 -5.19 -21.29
CA MET A 525 -2.67 -5.11 -21.68
C MET A 525 -2.97 -3.96 -22.65
N ALA A 526 -2.20 -2.87 -22.60
CA ALA A 526 -2.27 -1.79 -23.56
C ALA A 526 -1.57 -2.10 -24.90
N GLY A 527 -0.96 -3.28 -25.04
CA GLY A 527 -0.30 -3.74 -26.27
C GLY A 527 1.16 -3.34 -26.39
N PHE A 528 1.80 -2.93 -25.29
CA PHE A 528 3.25 -2.71 -25.26
C PHE A 528 4.01 -4.01 -25.05
N THR A 529 5.21 -4.05 -25.58
CA THR A 529 6.18 -5.12 -25.37
C THR A 529 7.41 -4.58 -24.64
N PRO A 530 8.03 -5.33 -23.71
CA PRO A 530 9.24 -4.87 -23.04
C PRO A 530 10.36 -4.57 -24.04
N TYR A 531 11.06 -3.44 -23.84
CA TYR A 531 12.27 -3.06 -24.56
C TYR A 531 13.48 -3.26 -23.64
N PRO A 532 14.45 -4.12 -24.00
CA PRO A 532 15.58 -4.43 -23.13
C PRO A 532 16.49 -3.21 -22.95
N LEU A 533 16.75 -2.86 -21.69
CA LEU A 533 17.74 -1.85 -21.33
C LEU A 533 19.15 -2.42 -21.54
N SER A 534 20.07 -1.68 -22.17
CA SER A 534 21.41 -2.25 -22.43
C SER A 534 22.19 -2.57 -21.15
N SER A 535 22.93 -3.68 -21.17
CA SER A 535 23.81 -4.08 -20.07
C SER A 535 24.92 -3.05 -19.78
N LEU A 536 25.36 -2.30 -20.78
CA LEU A 536 26.41 -1.27 -20.66
C LEU A 536 25.96 -0.09 -19.78
N LEU A 537 24.72 0.40 -19.98
CA LEU A 537 24.15 1.45 -19.13
C LEU A 537 24.07 1.01 -17.66
N ASN A 538 23.82 -0.27 -17.42
CA ASN A 538 23.70 -0.81 -16.07
C ASN A 538 25.05 -0.80 -15.33
N ASP A 539 26.18 -0.96 -16.02
CA ASP A 539 27.48 -1.04 -15.37
C ASP A 539 28.02 0.33 -14.97
N ASP A 540 27.82 1.37 -15.80
CA ASP A 540 28.16 2.76 -15.45
C ASP A 540 27.34 3.24 -14.24
N ILE A 541 26.05 2.94 -14.22
CA ILE A 541 25.15 3.29 -13.11
C ILE A 541 25.55 2.55 -11.83
N LYS A 542 25.86 1.25 -11.92
CA LYS A 542 26.39 0.47 -10.78
C LYS A 542 27.65 1.09 -10.22
N HIS A 543 28.59 1.49 -11.09
CA HIS A 543 29.84 2.12 -10.65
C HIS A 543 29.60 3.46 -9.97
N LEU A 544 28.72 4.30 -10.53
CA LEU A 544 28.35 5.58 -9.93
C LEU A 544 27.78 5.38 -8.52
N LEU A 545 26.82 4.47 -8.34
CA LEU A 545 26.16 4.25 -7.05
C LEU A 545 27.11 3.67 -5.98
N LYS A 546 28.02 2.78 -6.38
CA LYS A 546 29.04 2.23 -5.48
C LYS A 546 29.97 3.30 -4.92
N ASN A 547 30.23 4.39 -5.65
CA ASN A 547 31.04 5.50 -5.17
C ASN A 547 30.37 6.27 -4.02
N TYR A 548 29.04 6.20 -3.91
CA TYR A 548 28.30 6.82 -2.80
C TYR A 548 28.15 5.88 -1.60
N SER A 549 27.75 4.63 -1.83
CA SER A 549 27.64 3.63 -0.77
C SER A 549 27.60 2.21 -1.33
N ALA A 550 28.26 1.28 -0.64
CA ALA A 550 28.14 -0.15 -0.93
C ALA A 550 26.73 -0.71 -0.64
N SER A 551 25.86 0.06 0.03
CA SER A 551 24.48 -0.35 0.32
C SER A 551 23.56 -0.25 -0.90
N TYR A 552 23.92 0.53 -1.92
CA TYR A 552 23.15 0.58 -3.17
C TYR A 552 23.42 -0.67 -4.01
N ARG A 553 22.35 -1.24 -4.57
CA ARG A 553 22.44 -2.34 -5.53
C ARG A 553 21.57 -2.03 -6.75
N VAL A 554 22.07 -2.42 -7.91
CA VAL A 554 21.30 -2.36 -9.16
C VAL A 554 21.12 -3.77 -9.66
N GLN A 555 19.87 -4.15 -9.89
CA GLN A 555 19.51 -5.49 -10.32
C GLN A 555 18.54 -5.39 -11.49
N GLU A 556 18.73 -6.27 -12.47
CA GLU A 556 17.77 -6.44 -13.54
C GLU A 556 16.92 -7.68 -13.24
N ARG A 557 15.61 -7.51 -13.24
CA ARG A 557 14.65 -8.61 -13.08
C ARG A 557 13.38 -8.25 -13.82
N ASP A 558 12.69 -9.25 -14.35
CA ASP A 558 11.35 -9.08 -14.90
C ASP A 558 11.21 -8.06 -16.06
N GLY A 559 12.33 -7.74 -16.74
CA GLY A 559 12.38 -6.74 -17.82
C GLY A 559 12.51 -5.28 -17.34
N ALA A 560 12.83 -5.08 -16.05
CA ALA A 560 13.09 -3.78 -15.46
C ALA A 560 14.41 -3.76 -14.68
N VAL A 561 14.98 -2.57 -14.57
CA VAL A 561 16.18 -2.28 -13.80
C VAL A 561 15.75 -1.61 -12.49
N TYR A 562 16.12 -2.22 -11.38
CA TYR A 562 15.78 -1.81 -10.03
C TYR A 562 16.99 -1.18 -9.36
N MET A 563 16.74 -0.12 -8.61
CA MET A 563 17.69 0.32 -7.59
C MET A 563 17.17 -0.04 -6.21
N ASP A 564 18.01 -0.79 -5.51
CA ASP A 564 17.76 -1.20 -4.14
C ASP A 564 18.66 -0.41 -3.18
N TRP A 565 18.12 -0.13 -2.01
CA TRP A 565 18.90 0.21 -0.82
C TRP A 565 18.91 -0.98 0.12
N LYS A 566 20.08 -1.57 0.35
CA LYS A 566 20.21 -2.89 0.98
C LYS A 566 19.24 -3.85 0.28
N ASN A 567 18.35 -4.50 1.03
CA ASN A 567 17.39 -5.48 0.52
C ASN A 567 16.05 -4.90 0.04
N ARG A 568 15.87 -3.57 0.10
CA ARG A 568 14.61 -2.91 -0.29
C ARG A 568 14.73 -2.23 -1.64
N ALA A 569 13.90 -2.63 -2.59
CA ALA A 569 13.76 -1.93 -3.86
C ALA A 569 13.08 -0.57 -3.63
N LEU A 570 13.67 0.47 -4.23
CA LEU A 570 13.19 1.85 -4.11
C LEU A 570 12.62 2.37 -5.42
N VAL A 571 13.31 2.12 -6.53
CA VAL A 571 12.91 2.61 -7.86
C VAL A 571 12.98 1.48 -8.86
N ALA A 572 11.95 1.37 -9.70
CA ALA A 572 11.93 0.50 -10.86
C ALA A 572 11.92 1.36 -12.13
N SER A 573 12.81 1.03 -13.08
CA SER A 573 12.88 1.65 -14.40
C SER A 573 12.72 0.59 -15.49
N SER A 574 11.90 0.87 -16.50
CA SER A 574 11.64 -0.03 -17.62
C SER A 574 11.44 0.74 -18.91
N ALA A 575 11.61 0.05 -20.04
CA ALA A 575 11.33 0.59 -21.36
C ALA A 575 10.42 -0.35 -22.15
N TRP A 576 9.68 0.19 -23.11
CA TRP A 576 8.60 -0.48 -23.82
C TRP A 576 8.51 -0.04 -25.29
N LYS A 577 7.93 -0.89 -26.16
CA LYS A 577 7.65 -0.61 -27.57
C LYS A 577 6.22 -0.99 -27.98
#